data_AF-A0A3B9UY18-F1
#
_entry.id   AF-A0A3B9UY18-F1
#
_cell.length_a   1.000
_cell.length_b   1.000
_cell.length_c   1.000
_cell.angle_alpha   90.00
_cell.angle_beta   90.00
_cell.angle_gamma   90.00
#
_symmetry.space_group_name_H-M   'P 1'
#
loop_
_entity.id
_entity.type
_entity.pdbx_description
1 polymer ?
#
loop_
_entity_poly.entity_id
_entity_poly.type
_entity_poly.pdbx_seq_one_letter_code
_entity_poly.pdbx_strand_id
1 'polypeptide(L)' 'MEKEIFFCENNVSKGLEEIIEKLEEKYKDLDVYIESCQGQCSICSEKYFVVIDSEVIEAETPEELYETIMDIRNNN' A
#
# COMPACT_ATOMS: atom_id res chain seq x y z
N MET A 1 2.67 -11.13 13.77
CA MET A 1 1.41 -11.28 13.02
C MET A 1 1.75 -10.85 11.63
N GLU A 2 1.59 -11.74 10.65
CA GLU A 2 1.76 -11.38 9.24
C GLU A 2 0.63 -10.41 8.87
N LYS A 3 0.94 -9.34 8.13
CA LYS A 3 -0.06 -8.39 7.62
C LYS A 3 -0.14 -8.49 6.11
N GLU A 4 -1.35 -8.67 5.62
CA GLU A 4 -1.64 -8.65 4.19
C GLU A 4 -1.81 -7.21 3.72
N ILE A 5 -1.07 -6.84 2.68
CA ILE A 5 -1.04 -5.50 2.11
C ILE A 5 -1.44 -5.59 0.64
N PHE A 6 -2.58 -5.02 0.27
CA PHE A 6 -3.11 -5.07 -1.08
C PHE A 6 -2.98 -3.74 -1.80
N PHE A 7 -2.19 -3.73 -2.86
CA PHE A 7 -2.06 -2.64 -3.81
C PHE A 7 -2.98 -2.85 -5.01
N CYS A 8 -3.38 -1.75 -5.64
CA CYS A 8 -4.10 -1.74 -6.91
C CYS A 8 -3.13 -1.46 -8.06
N GLU A 9 -3.06 -2.33 -9.07
CA GLU A 9 -2.16 -2.20 -10.24
C GLU A 9 -2.25 -0.82 -10.92
N ASN A 10 -3.46 -0.29 -11.05
CA ASN A 10 -3.69 1.05 -11.62
C ASN A 10 -3.10 2.18 -10.76
N ASN A 11 -3.10 2.00 -9.43
CA ASN A 11 -2.50 2.96 -8.51
C ASN A 11 -0.98 2.78 -8.44
N VAL A 12 -0.48 1.54 -8.52
CA VAL A 12 0.95 1.23 -8.62
C VAL A 12 1.58 1.94 -9.81
N SER A 13 0.90 1.89 -10.97
CA SER A 13 1.34 2.56 -12.20
C SER A 13 1.51 4.09 -12.08
N LYS A 14 1.09 4.70 -10.96
CA LYS A 14 1.29 6.13 -10.64
C LYS A 14 2.59 6.39 -9.87
N GLY A 15 3.40 5.37 -9.56
CA GLY A 15 4.71 5.50 -8.93
C GLY A 15 4.87 4.82 -7.57
N LEU A 16 4.27 3.64 -7.33
CA LEU A 16 4.45 2.89 -6.06
C LEU A 16 5.49 1.78 -6.13
N GLU A 17 6.12 1.55 -7.28
CA GLU A 17 7.05 0.44 -7.51
C GLU A 17 8.19 0.43 -6.49
N GLU A 18 8.79 1.60 -6.22
CA GLU A 18 9.92 1.72 -5.29
C GLU A 18 9.51 1.40 -3.85
N ILE A 19 8.30 1.76 -3.41
CA ILE A 19 7.85 1.47 -2.05
C ILE A 19 7.48 0.00 -1.90
N ILE A 20 6.92 -0.63 -2.94
CA ILE A 20 6.59 -2.06 -2.95
C ILE A 20 7.87 -2.88 -2.83
N GLU A 21 8.87 -2.59 -3.66
CA GLU A 21 10.19 -3.25 -3.58
C GLU A 21 10.80 -3.10 -2.18
N LYS A 22 10.77 -1.89 -1.60
CA LYS A 22 11.25 -1.66 -0.23
C LYS A 22 10.48 -2.48 0.81
N LEU A 23 9.17 -2.65 0.66
CA LEU A 23 8.35 -3.42 1.61
C LEU A 23 8.71 -4.90 1.54
N GLU A 24 8.74 -5.47 0.34
CA GLU A 24 9.07 -6.88 0.09
C GLU A 24 10.50 -7.24 0.51
N GLU A 25 11.47 -6.36 0.25
CA GLU A 25 12.88 -6.60 0.58
C GLU A 25 13.17 -6.53 2.09
N LYS A 26 12.55 -5.57 2.78
CA LYS A 26 12.92 -5.25 4.17
C LYS A 26 12.09 -6.00 5.21
N TYR A 27 10.85 -6.38 4.89
CA TYR A 27 9.91 -6.89 5.88
C TYR A 27 9.33 -8.23 5.46
N LYS A 28 9.87 -9.30 6.05
CA LYS A 28 9.39 -10.68 5.81
C LYS A 28 8.05 -10.98 6.49
N ASP A 29 7.57 -10.08 7.34
CA ASP A 29 6.29 -10.15 8.05
C ASP A 29 5.16 -9.44 7.30
N LEU A 30 5.44 -8.89 6.11
CA LEU A 30 4.45 -8.26 5.25
C LEU A 30 4.23 -9.11 4.01
N ASP A 31 2.98 -9.52 3.78
CA ASP A 31 2.57 -10.20 2.57
C ASP A 31 1.99 -9.16 1.60
N VAL A 32 2.77 -8.84 0.56
CA VAL A 32 2.40 -7.82 -0.42
C VAL A 32 1.69 -8.46 -1.60
N TYR A 33 0.51 -7.95 -1.94
CA TYR A 33 -0.30 -8.37 -3.07
C TYR A 33 -0.54 -7.20 -4.01
N ILE A 34 -0.41 -7.43 -5.31
CA ILE A 34 -0.79 -6.47 -6.35
C ILE A 34 -2.00 -7.04 -7.09
N GLU A 35 -3.15 -6.46 -6.83
CA GLU A 35 -4.41 -6.84 -7.47
C GLU A 35 -4.71 -5.93 -8.65
N SER A 36 -5.29 -6.50 -9.70
CA SER A 36 -5.66 -5.75 -10.91
C SER A 36 -6.56 -4.54 -10.60
N CYS A 37 -7.45 -4.64 -9.61
CA CYS A 37 -8.26 -3.54 -9.11
C CYS A 37 -8.75 -3.79 -7.67
N GLN A 38 -8.72 -2.77 -6.83
CA GLN A 38 -9.27 -2.78 -5.46
C GLN A 38 -10.66 -2.13 -5.35
N GLY A 39 -11.27 -1.72 -6.48
CA GLY A 39 -12.58 -1.06 -6.49
C GLY A 39 -12.60 0.37 -5.93
N GLN A 40 -11.46 0.89 -5.46
CA GLN A 40 -11.32 2.24 -4.90
C GLN A 40 -11.06 3.30 -5.98
N CYS A 41 -11.86 3.31 -7.07
CA CYS A 41 -11.56 4.14 -8.25
C CYS A 41 -11.52 5.65 -7.96
N SER A 42 -12.41 6.16 -7.10
CA SER A 42 -12.42 7.59 -6.71
C SER A 42 -11.12 8.00 -6.01
N ILE A 43 -10.61 7.16 -5.12
CA ILE A 43 -9.33 7.39 -4.44
C ILE A 43 -8.19 7.20 -5.44
N CYS A 44 -8.22 6.12 -6.23
CA CYS A 44 -7.21 5.80 -7.22
C CYS A 44 -7.00 6.92 -8.26
N SER A 45 -8.05 7.69 -8.60
CA SER A 45 -7.92 8.82 -9.52
C SER A 45 -7.18 10.00 -8.90
N GLU A 46 -7.32 10.22 -7.60
CA GLU A 46 -6.87 11.45 -6.93
C GLU A 46 -5.58 11.24 -6.12
N LYS A 47 -5.42 10.08 -5.49
CA LYS A 47 -4.41 9.81 -4.47
C LYS A 47 -3.67 8.49 -4.67
N TYR A 48 -2.75 8.21 -3.76
CA TYR A 48 -2.16 6.89 -3.56
C TYR A 48 -2.89 6.18 -2.42
N PHE A 49 -3.04 4.86 -2.53
CA PHE A 49 -3.69 4.09 -1.47
C PHE A 49 -3.21 2.65 -1.42
N VAL A 50 -3.47 2.03 -0.27
CA VAL A 50 -3.29 0.59 -0.03
C VAL A 50 -4.43 0.09 0.85
N VAL A 51 -4.73 -1.21 0.77
CA VAL A 51 -5.69 -1.86 1.68
C VAL A 51 -4.93 -2.78 2.63
N ILE A 52 -5.08 -2.55 3.93
CA ILE A 52 -4.47 -3.35 5.01
C ILE A 52 -5.59 -3.77 5.94
N ASP A 53 -5.73 -5.07 6.22
CA ASP A 53 -6.76 -5.60 7.13
C ASP A 53 -8.19 -5.10 6.81
N SER A 54 -8.51 -4.97 5.51
CA SER A 54 -9.77 -4.40 4.99
C SER A 54 -9.97 -2.89 5.21
N GLU A 55 -8.98 -2.17 5.72
CA GLU A 55 -8.98 -0.71 5.85
C GLU A 55 -8.23 -0.06 4.69
N VAL A 56 -8.79 1.02 4.14
CA VAL A 56 -8.16 1.80 3.08
C VAL A 56 -7.29 2.87 3.72
N ILE A 57 -6.01 2.87 3.36
CA ILE A 57 -5.03 3.87 3.79
C ILE A 57 -4.68 4.71 2.57
N GLU A 58 -4.78 6.03 2.70
CA GLU A 58 -4.57 6.99 1.61
C GLU A 58 -3.40 7.92 1.92
N ALA A 59 -2.72 8.40 0.87
CA ALA A 59 -1.65 9.38 0.98
C ALA A 59 -1.56 10.25 -0.29
N GLU A 60 -0.96 11.43 -0.15
CA GLU A 60 -0.74 12.36 -1.27
C GLU A 60 0.53 12.02 -2.07
N THR A 61 1.51 11.37 -1.43
CA THR A 61 2.73 10.90 -2.10
C THR A 61 3.06 9.43 -1.78
N PRO A 62 3.86 8.74 -2.64
CA PRO A 62 4.32 7.38 -2.35
C PRO A 62 5.08 7.27 -1.02
N GLU A 63 5.88 8.28 -0.68
CA GLU A 63 6.66 8.31 0.56
C GLU A 63 5.75 8.43 1.78
N GLU A 64 4.74 9.30 1.73
CA GLU A 64 3.74 9.41 2.81
C GLU A 64 2.96 8.10 2.98
N LEU A 65 2.64 7.41 1.88
CA LEU A 65 1.98 6.10 1.94
C LEU A 65 2.87 5.09 2.67
N TYR A 66 4.15 5.03 2.33
CA TYR A 66 5.11 4.14 2.97
C TYR A 66 5.26 4.42 4.47
N GLU A 67 5.43 5.68 4.88
CA GLU A 67 5.53 6.03 6.30
C GLU A 67 4.26 5.65 7.06
N THR A 68 3.08 5.86 6.46
CA THR A 68 1.79 5.49 7.06
C THR A 68 1.66 3.98 7.25
N ILE A 69 2.08 3.18 6.25
CA ILE A 69 2.14 1.70 6.37
C ILE A 69 3.03 1.31 7.55
N MET A 70 4.20 1.95 7.69
CA MET A 70 5.14 1.65 8.76
C MET A 70 4.61 2.04 10.15
N ASP A 71 3.91 3.16 10.25
CA ASP A 71 3.23 3.58 11.49
C ASP A 71 2.14 2.59 11.89
N ILE A 72 1.32 2.12 10.94
CA ILE A 72 0.27 1.12 11.18
C ILE A 72 0.87 -0.22 11.63
N ARG A 73 2.04 -0.57 11.08
CA ARG A 73 2.79 -1.77 11.47
C ARG A 73 3.33 -1.66 12.89
N ASN A 74 3.87 -0.51 13.29
CA ASN A 74 4.50 -0.35 14.60
C ASN A 74 3.52 -0.17 15.76
N ASN A 75 2.29 0.28 15.47
CA ASN A 75 1.28 0.63 16.48
C ASN A 75 0.23 -0.47 16.76
N ASN A 76 0.38 -1.69 16.24
CA ASN A 76 -0.55 -2.82 16.43
C ASN A 76 0.15 -4.12 16.79
#